data_AF-A0A0L0NKC8-F1
#
_entry.id   AF-A0A0L0NKC8-F1
#
_cell.length_a   1.000
_cell.length_b   1.000
_cell.length_c   1.000
_cell.angle_alpha   90.00
_cell.angle_beta   90.00
_cell.angle_gamma   90.00
#
_symmetry.space_group_name_H-M   'P 1'
#
loop_
_entity.id
_entity.type
_entity.pdbx_description
1 polymer ?
#
loop_
_entity_poly.entity_id
_entity_poly.type
_entity_poly.pdbx_seq_one_letter_code
_entity_poly.pdbx_strand_id
1 'polypeptide(L)'
;MASTEAAAAAEPPPTKSLMAHLHDWGSSSLPPSLLATLITALHARPLRPLPLALFTPPLLFSSYLNLAGYPTGAAGLAAAWSGLYAVLALRRRQPLRGRLSIRGAVRGAAVGLGAANCVAGGWVYSRGDFRRDEEARVERNRWGSKEE
;
A
#
# COMPACT_ATOMS: atom_id res chain seq x y z
N MET A 1 5.07 -49.97 -3.14
CA MET A 1 4.46 -48.64 -3.26
C MET A 1 4.36 -48.03 -1.87
N ALA A 2 5.47 -47.51 -1.35
CA ALA A 2 5.55 -46.86 -0.05
C ALA A 2 6.19 -45.48 -0.25
N SER A 3 5.49 -44.48 0.26
CA SER A 3 5.80 -43.07 0.36
C SER A 3 7.30 -42.77 0.47
N THR A 4 7.88 -42.29 -0.63
CA THR A 4 9.26 -41.79 -0.67
C THR A 4 9.30 -40.48 -1.45
N GLU A 5 8.47 -39.52 -1.07
CA GLU A 5 8.80 -38.11 -1.30
C GLU A 5 9.07 -37.53 0.07
N ALA A 6 10.35 -37.61 0.41
CA ALA A 6 10.94 -37.02 1.57
C ALA A 6 10.43 -35.58 1.72
N ALA A 7 9.92 -35.31 2.92
CA ALA A 7 9.80 -33.97 3.43
C ALA A 7 11.13 -33.24 3.18
N ALA A 8 11.17 -32.43 2.13
CA ALA A 8 12.22 -31.45 1.93
C ALA A 8 12.18 -30.58 3.18
N ALA A 9 13.14 -30.79 4.07
CA ALA A 9 13.36 -29.97 5.24
C ALA A 9 13.47 -28.52 4.76
N ALA A 10 12.43 -27.74 4.98
CA ALA A 10 12.41 -26.34 4.65
C ALA A 10 13.44 -25.65 5.56
N GLU A 11 14.60 -25.29 5.00
CA GLU A 11 15.49 -24.33 5.64
C GLU A 11 14.66 -23.07 5.98
N PRO A 12 14.84 -22.49 7.18
CA PRO A 12 14.12 -21.28 7.53
C PRO A 12 14.45 -20.20 6.49
N PRO A 13 13.45 -19.49 5.94
CA PRO A 13 13.70 -18.48 4.93
C PRO A 13 14.69 -17.45 5.47
N PRO A 14 15.64 -16.97 4.65
CA PRO A 14 16.66 -16.04 5.10
C PRO A 14 15.99 -14.79 5.69
N THR A 15 16.48 -14.34 6.83
CA THR A 15 15.96 -13.16 7.53
C THR A 15 16.12 -11.93 6.63
N LYS A 16 15.01 -11.40 6.13
CA LYS A 16 14.99 -10.21 5.28
C LYS A 16 15.48 -9.00 6.05
N SER A 17 16.24 -8.13 5.40
CA SER A 17 16.61 -6.84 5.97
C SER A 17 15.38 -5.94 6.12
N LEU A 18 15.40 -5.00 7.06
CA LEU A 18 14.32 -4.02 7.23
C LEU A 18 14.05 -3.24 5.93
N MET A 19 15.09 -2.95 5.16
CA MET A 19 14.99 -2.28 3.86
C MET A 19 14.29 -3.13 2.81
N ALA A 20 14.52 -4.45 2.82
CA ALA A 20 13.81 -5.38 1.94
C ALA A 20 12.32 -5.43 2.31
N HIS A 21 11.97 -5.47 3.60
CA HIS A 21 10.57 -5.38 4.03
C HIS A 21 9.91 -4.06 3.64
N LEU A 22 10.62 -2.94 3.80
CA LEU A 22 10.10 -1.63 3.39
C LEU A 22 9.85 -1.57 1.88
N HIS A 23 10.76 -2.13 1.09
CA HIS A 23 10.62 -2.23 -0.37
C HIS A 23 9.42 -3.12 -0.75
N ASP A 24 9.36 -4.35 -0.22
CA ASP A 24 8.26 -5.30 -0.44
C ASP A 24 6.90 -4.68 -0.09
N TRP A 25 6.85 -3.91 1.00
CA TRP A 25 5.65 -3.19 1.42
C TRP A 25 5.28 -2.10 0.41
N GLY A 26 6.21 -1.22 0.05
CA GLY A 26 5.96 -0.11 -0.88
C GLY A 26 5.62 -0.55 -2.30
N SER A 27 6.09 -1.73 -2.72
CA SER A 27 5.81 -2.30 -4.04
C SER A 27 4.54 -3.13 -4.09
N SER A 28 3.80 -3.26 -2.99
CA SER A 28 2.56 -4.05 -2.92
C SER A 28 1.31 -3.21 -3.20
N SER A 29 0.26 -3.84 -3.72
CA SER A 29 -1.06 -3.24 -3.91
C SER A 29 -1.90 -3.20 -2.61
N LEU A 30 -1.53 -4.00 -1.61
CA LEU A 30 -2.29 -4.15 -0.36
C LEU A 30 -2.26 -2.91 0.55
N PRO A 31 -1.13 -2.22 0.74
CA PRO A 31 -1.09 -1.10 1.68
C PRO A 31 -2.01 0.09 1.31
N PRO A 32 -2.08 0.57 0.05
CA PRO A 32 -2.99 1.65 -0.29
C PRO A 32 -4.47 1.22 -0.22
N SER A 33 -4.80 -0.02 -0.59
CA SER A 33 -6.17 -0.53 -0.48
C SER A 33 -6.61 -0.72 0.97
N LEU A 34 -5.73 -1.21 1.85
CA LEU A 34 -5.99 -1.29 3.29
C LEU A 34 -6.25 0.10 3.90
N LEU A 35 -5.45 1.10 3.51
CA LEU A 35 -5.67 2.47 3.95
C LEU A 35 -7.02 3.01 3.47
N ALA A 36 -7.40 2.76 2.21
CA ALA A 36 -8.70 3.13 1.67
C ALA A 36 -9.86 2.50 2.48
N THR A 37 -9.71 1.23 2.87
CA THR A 37 -10.67 0.52 3.72
C THR A 37 -10.77 1.15 5.11
N LEU A 38 -9.65 1.50 5.75
CA LEU A 38 -9.66 2.17 7.06
C LEU A 38 -10.29 3.56 6.98
N ILE A 39 -10.00 4.34 5.93
CA ILE A 39 -10.62 5.65 5.70
C ILE A 39 -12.13 5.47 5.53
N THR A 40 -12.55 4.45 4.80
CA THR A 40 -13.96 4.11 4.60
C THR A 40 -14.63 3.74 5.92
N ALA A 41 -14.03 2.84 6.71
CA ALA A 41 -14.54 2.46 8.03
C ALA A 41 -14.68 3.68 8.97
N LEU A 42 -13.75 4.63 8.89
CA LEU A 42 -13.78 5.86 9.69
C LEU A 42 -14.84 6.86 9.22
N HIS A 43 -15.11 6.97 7.92
CA HIS A 43 -15.88 8.09 7.36
C HIS A 43 -17.21 7.68 6.72
N ALA A 44 -17.50 6.39 6.59
CA ALA A 44 -18.82 5.90 6.17
C ALA A 44 -19.87 6.06 7.28
N ARG A 45 -19.46 6.00 8.57
CA ARG A 45 -20.37 6.17 9.71
C ARG A 45 -19.70 6.94 10.87
N PRO A 46 -20.18 8.16 11.21
CA PRO A 46 -21.14 8.99 10.47
C PRO A 46 -20.60 9.40 9.10
N LEU A 47 -21.49 9.54 8.11
CA LEU A 47 -21.11 9.81 6.72
C LEU A 47 -20.41 11.17 6.61
N ARG A 48 -19.16 11.14 6.16
CA ARG A 48 -18.34 12.32 5.88
C ARG A 48 -17.84 12.21 4.44
N PRO A 49 -18.51 12.86 3.48
CA PRO A 49 -18.25 12.65 2.06
C PRO A 49 -16.86 13.16 1.64
N LEU A 50 -16.38 14.25 2.22
CA LEU A 50 -15.14 14.90 1.81
C LEU A 50 -13.90 13.96 1.91
N PRO A 51 -13.61 13.29 3.04
CA PRO A 51 -12.50 12.34 3.09
C PRO A 51 -12.69 11.12 2.18
N LEU A 52 -13.94 10.64 2.02
CA LEU A 52 -14.24 9.49 1.18
C LEU A 52 -13.98 9.80 -0.30
N ALA A 53 -14.45 10.94 -0.79
CA ALA A 53 -14.29 11.35 -2.18
C ALA A 53 -12.82 11.71 -2.51
N LEU A 54 -12.09 12.30 -1.57
CA LEU A 54 -10.71 12.75 -1.80
C LEU A 54 -9.67 11.63 -1.71
N PHE A 55 -9.79 10.72 -0.73
CA PHE A 55 -8.71 9.77 -0.44
C PHE A 55 -9.00 8.35 -0.97
N THR A 56 -10.25 7.89 -0.95
CA THR A 56 -10.54 6.49 -1.29
C THR A 56 -10.30 6.19 -2.78
N PRO A 57 -10.80 6.99 -3.75
CA PRO A 57 -10.57 6.72 -5.18
C PRO A 57 -9.09 6.67 -5.59
N PRO A 58 -8.23 7.66 -5.25
CA PRO A 58 -6.83 7.61 -5.67
C PRO A 58 -6.03 6.49 -5.00
N LEU A 59 -6.36 6.11 -3.76
CA LEU A 59 -5.73 4.97 -3.09
C LEU A 59 -6.11 3.63 -3.72
N LEU A 60 -7.39 3.44 -4.08
CA LEU A 60 -7.82 2.26 -4.82
C LEU A 60 -7.25 2.24 -6.24
N PHE A 61 -7.14 3.41 -6.89
CA PHE A 61 -6.50 3.54 -8.19
C PHE A 61 -5.01 3.20 -8.13
N SER A 62 -4.29 3.61 -7.08
CA SER A 62 -2.90 3.18 -6.84
C SER A 62 -2.80 1.65 -6.70
N SER A 63 -3.68 1.04 -5.93
CA SER A 63 -3.76 -0.44 -5.83
C SER A 63 -4.00 -1.09 -7.20
N TYR A 64 -4.87 -0.51 -8.02
CA TYR A 64 -5.12 -0.98 -9.37
C TYR A 64 -3.88 -0.83 -10.27
N LEU A 65 -3.20 0.32 -10.27
CA LEU A 65 -1.99 0.54 -11.07
C LEU A 65 -0.89 -0.47 -10.73
N ASN A 66 -0.72 -0.77 -9.44
CA ASN A 66 0.22 -1.78 -8.99
C ASN A 66 -0.11 -3.15 -9.61
N LEU A 67 -1.38 -3.55 -9.50
CA LEU A 67 -1.87 -4.78 -10.12
C LEU A 67 -1.77 -4.74 -11.65
N ALA A 68 -1.97 -3.59 -12.30
CA ALA A 68 -1.86 -3.43 -13.75
C ALA A 68 -0.42 -3.49 -14.28
N GLY A 69 0.56 -3.59 -13.37
CA GLY A 69 1.97 -3.74 -13.68
C GLY A 69 2.78 -2.44 -13.64
N TYR A 70 2.24 -1.38 -13.03
CA TYR A 70 2.93 -0.10 -12.82
C TYR A 70 3.34 0.10 -11.34
N PRO A 71 4.19 -0.77 -10.76
CA PRO A 71 4.51 -0.72 -9.34
C PRO A 71 5.22 0.58 -8.93
N THR A 72 6.12 1.13 -9.75
CA THR A 72 6.82 2.40 -9.44
C THR A 72 5.83 3.56 -9.37
N GLY A 73 5.01 3.74 -10.41
CA GLY A 73 4.00 4.80 -10.45
C GLY A 73 2.94 4.64 -9.36
N ALA A 74 2.52 3.40 -9.10
CA ALA A 74 1.59 3.09 -8.02
C ALA A 74 2.16 3.43 -6.64
N ALA A 75 3.43 3.11 -6.38
CA ALA A 75 4.11 3.42 -5.13
C ALA A 75 4.20 4.92 -4.88
N GLY A 76 4.53 5.72 -5.91
CA GLY A 76 4.53 7.17 -5.82
C GLY A 76 3.15 7.76 -5.51
N LEU A 77 2.11 7.25 -6.20
CA LEU A 77 0.73 7.68 -5.94
C LEU A 77 0.27 7.30 -4.52
N ALA A 78 0.55 6.06 -4.09
CA ALA A 78 0.29 5.59 -2.73
C ALA A 78 0.97 6.50 -1.72
N ALA A 79 2.25 6.84 -1.93
CA ALA A 79 3.03 7.65 -1.02
C ALA A 79 2.44 9.05 -0.85
N ALA A 80 2.15 9.72 -1.97
CA ALA A 80 1.61 11.07 -1.97
C ALA A 80 0.26 11.16 -1.23
N TRP A 81 -0.70 10.30 -1.58
CA TRP A 81 -2.05 10.34 -1.01
C TRP A 81 -2.09 9.84 0.43
N SER A 82 -1.32 8.80 0.76
CA SER A 82 -1.21 8.28 2.13
C SER A 82 -0.53 9.29 3.07
N GLY A 83 0.53 9.94 2.60
CA GLY A 83 1.22 11.01 3.32
C GLY A 83 0.34 12.24 3.54
N LEU A 84 -0.38 12.67 2.50
CA LEU A 84 -1.33 13.79 2.59
C LEU A 84 -2.43 13.48 3.62
N TYR A 85 -3.01 12.28 3.59
CA TYR A 85 -3.97 11.84 4.60
C TYR A 85 -3.38 11.90 6.00
N ALA A 86 -2.18 11.36 6.21
CA ALA A 86 -1.52 11.34 7.51
C ALA A 86 -1.29 12.76 8.06
N VAL A 87 -0.76 13.67 7.26
CA VAL A 87 -0.52 15.07 7.65
C VAL A 87 -1.84 15.78 8.02
N LEU A 88 -2.87 15.65 7.21
CA LEU A 88 -4.16 16.28 7.46
C LEU A 88 -4.88 15.67 8.67
N ALA A 89 -4.76 14.37 8.86
CA ALA A 89 -5.30 13.69 10.02
C ALA A 89 -4.56 14.09 11.30
N LEU A 90 -3.23 14.21 11.29
CA LEU A 90 -2.42 14.65 12.43
C LEU A 90 -2.73 16.10 12.85
N ARG A 91 -3.03 16.98 11.90
CA ARG A 91 -3.41 18.39 12.19
C ARG A 91 -4.68 18.54 13.02
N ARG A 92 -5.56 17.53 13.07
CA ARG A 92 -6.82 17.62 13.83
C ARG A 92 -6.59 17.40 15.32
N ARG A 93 -6.82 18.44 16.12
CA ARG A 93 -6.86 18.37 17.59
C ARG A 93 -7.97 17.42 18.05
N GLN A 94 -7.63 16.45 18.89
CA GLN A 94 -8.59 15.52 19.51
C GLN A 94 -8.39 15.52 21.03
N PRO A 95 -9.48 15.53 21.84
CA PRO A 95 -9.39 15.40 23.28
C PRO A 95 -8.79 14.05 23.65
N LEU A 96 -8.08 13.97 24.77
CA LEU A 96 -7.37 12.74 25.21
C LEU A 96 -8.31 11.54 25.31
N ARG A 97 -9.54 11.74 25.79
CA ARG A 97 -10.60 10.70 25.83
C ARG A 97 -10.97 10.16 24.45
N GLY A 98 -10.96 11.00 23.41
CA GLY A 98 -11.26 10.56 22.03
C GLY A 98 -10.15 9.68 21.44
N ARG A 99 -8.90 9.84 21.92
CA ARG A 99 -7.74 9.07 21.46
C ARG A 99 -7.73 7.64 22.01
N LEU A 100 -8.27 7.43 23.22
CA LEU A 100 -8.34 6.12 23.88
C LEU A 100 -9.62 5.33 23.54
N SER A 101 -10.37 5.75 22.51
CA SER A 101 -11.56 5.03 22.03
C SER A 101 -11.20 4.05 20.90
N ILE A 102 -12.07 3.06 20.63
CA ILE A 102 -11.93 2.16 19.46
C ILE A 102 -11.77 2.96 18.17
N ARG A 103 -12.58 4.03 18.02
CA ARG A 103 -12.48 4.94 16.86
C ARG A 103 -11.15 5.71 16.83
N GLY A 104 -10.61 6.04 18.01
CA GLY A 104 -9.28 6.60 18.19
C GLY A 104 -8.19 5.63 17.73
N ALA A 105 -8.31 4.35 18.05
CA ALA A 105 -7.40 3.30 17.61
C ALA A 105 -7.43 3.11 16.09
N VAL A 106 -8.61 3.01 15.48
CA VAL A 106 -8.76 2.90 14.01
C VAL A 106 -8.17 4.13 13.31
N ARG A 107 -8.38 5.33 13.86
CA ARG A 107 -7.76 6.56 13.34
C ARG A 107 -6.24 6.53 13.50
N GLY A 108 -5.73 6.08 14.64
CA GLY A 108 -4.30 5.90 14.88
C GLY A 108 -3.68 4.94 13.87
N ALA A 109 -4.33 3.80 13.62
CA ALA A 109 -3.93 2.82 12.62
C ALA A 109 -3.95 3.42 11.21
N ALA A 110 -4.99 4.16 10.82
CA ALA A 110 -5.05 4.82 9.52
C ALA A 110 -3.95 5.87 9.33
N VAL A 111 -3.63 6.65 10.36
CA VAL A 111 -2.52 7.62 10.32
C VAL A 111 -1.17 6.93 10.25
N GLY A 112 -0.95 5.91 11.09
CA GLY A 112 0.29 5.14 11.12
C GLY A 112 0.54 4.42 9.80
N LEU A 113 -0.49 3.75 9.25
CA LEU A 113 -0.44 3.13 7.94
C LEU A 113 -0.21 4.18 6.84
N GLY A 114 -0.87 5.34 6.92
CA GLY A 114 -0.66 6.43 5.97
C GLY A 114 0.78 6.93 5.93
N ALA A 115 1.39 7.08 7.11
CA ALA A 115 2.80 7.45 7.24
C ALA A 115 3.74 6.33 6.74
N ALA A 116 3.46 5.08 7.10
CA ALA A 116 4.25 3.93 6.64
C ALA A 116 4.21 3.79 5.11
N ASN A 117 3.03 3.93 4.50
CA ASN A 117 2.86 3.92 3.05
C ASN A 117 3.57 5.10 2.38
N CYS A 118 3.57 6.27 3.00
CA CYS A 118 4.33 7.44 2.53
C CYS A 118 5.83 7.13 2.44
N VAL A 119 6.41 6.58 3.52
CA VAL A 119 7.84 6.26 3.57
C VAL A 119 8.17 5.10 2.63
N ALA A 120 7.42 4.00 2.68
CA ALA A 120 7.67 2.82 1.88
C ALA A 120 7.43 3.06 0.38
N GLY A 121 6.30 3.68 0.03
CA GLY A 121 6.00 4.04 -1.35
C GLY A 121 6.96 5.09 -1.89
N GLY A 122 7.38 6.06 -1.06
CA GLY A 122 8.39 7.06 -1.41
C GLY A 122 9.75 6.41 -1.66
N TRP A 123 10.14 5.43 -0.85
CA TRP A 123 11.34 4.63 -1.05
C TRP A 123 11.32 3.88 -2.38
N VAL A 124 10.25 3.14 -2.66
CA VAL A 124 10.09 2.39 -3.91
C VAL A 124 10.04 3.33 -5.11
N TYR A 125 9.32 4.45 -5.02
CA TYR A 125 9.28 5.45 -6.08
C TYR A 125 10.65 6.06 -6.37
N SER A 126 11.41 6.40 -5.32
CA SER A 126 12.74 7.00 -5.46
C SER A 126 13.78 6.08 -6.10
N ARG A 127 13.59 4.76 -5.96
CA ARG A 127 14.48 3.72 -6.50
C ARG A 127 13.88 2.95 -7.66
N GLY A 128 12.69 3.32 -8.09
CA GLY A 128 11.95 2.61 -9.11
C GLY A 128 12.45 2.96 -10.51
N ASP A 129 12.17 2.08 -11.45
CA ASP A 129 12.56 2.23 -12.85
C ASP A 129 11.35 1.95 -13.73
N PHE A 130 10.84 3.00 -14.38
CA PHE A 130 9.69 2.91 -15.27
C PHE A 130 9.96 2.07 -16.53
N ARG A 131 11.21 1.99 -16.99
CA ARG A 131 11.58 1.15 -18.15
C ARG A 131 11.52 -0.33 -17.76
N ARG A 132 12.08 -0.67 -16.60
CA ARG A 132 12.00 -2.03 -16.07
C ARG A 132 10.55 -2.47 -15.81
N ASP A 133 9.71 -1.56 -15.32
CA ASP A 133 8.27 -1.84 -15.15
C ASP A 133 7.59 -2.12 -16.50
N GLU A 134 7.97 -1.40 -17.56
CA GLU A 134 7.47 -1.61 -18.91
C GLU A 134 7.95 -2.95 -19.50
N GLU A 135 9.23 -3.27 -19.40
CA GLU A 135 9.81 -4.56 -19.83
C GLU A 135 9.09 -5.73 -19.15
N ALA A 136 8.91 -5.67 -17.83
CA ALA A 136 8.19 -6.69 -17.07
C ALA A 136 6.70 -6.78 -17.45
N ARG A 137 6.08 -5.68 -17.92
CA ARG A 137 4.70 -5.72 -18.43
C ARG A 137 4.61 -6.39 -19.80
N VAL A 138 5.58 -6.15 -20.67
CA VAL A 138 5.69 -6.78 -21.99
C VAL A 138 5.96 -8.28 -21.82
N GLU A 139 6.91 -8.66 -20.97
CA GLU A 139 7.24 -10.07 -20.68
C GLU A 139 6.02 -10.84 -20.16
N ARG A 140 5.21 -10.22 -19.29
CA ARG A 140 3.97 -10.83 -18.77
C ARG A 140 2.84 -10.92 -19.80
N ASN A 141 3.01 -10.35 -20.99
CA ASN A 141 2.04 -10.32 -22.10
C ASN A 141 0.59 -10.01 -21.68
N ARG A 142 0.40 -9.20 -20.64
CA ARG A 142 -0.92 -8.98 -20.04
C ARG A 142 -1.80 -8.04 -20.88
N TRP A 143 -1.16 -7.17 -21.66
CA TRP A 143 -1.80 -6.10 -22.43
C TRP A 143 -1.59 -6.27 -23.94
N GLY A 144 -1.14 -7.46 -24.38
CA GLY A 144 -0.69 -7.72 -25.74
C GLY A 144 0.78 -7.34 -25.96
N SER A 145 1.46 -8.08 -26.85
CA SER A 145 2.78 -7.73 -27.35
C SER A 145 2.72 -6.39 -28.09
N LYS A 146 3.76 -5.56 -27.94
CA LYS A 146 3.93 -4.41 -28.85
C LYS A 146 4.06 -5.00 -30.26
N GLU A 147 3.09 -4.72 -31.12
CA GLU A 147 3.29 -4.92 -32.55
C GLU A 147 4.44 -3.99 -32.96
N GLU A 148 5.54 -4.58 -33.44
CA GLU A 148 6.69 -3.86 -34.02
C GLU A 148 6.30 -3.22 -35.36
#